data_AF-A0A0U3EDZ4-F1
#
_entry.id   AF-A0A0U3EDZ4-F1
#
_cell.length_a   1.000
_cell.length_b   1.000
_cell.length_c   1.000
_cell.angle_alpha   90.00
_cell.angle_beta   90.00
_cell.angle_gamma   90.00
#
_symmetry.space_group_name_H-M   'P 1'
#
loop_
_entity.id
_entity.type
_entity.pdbx_description
1 polymer ?
#
loop_
_entity_poly.entity_id
_entity_poly.type
_entity_poly.pdbx_seq_one_letter_code
_entity_poly.pdbx_strand_id
1 'polypeptide(L)'
;MSNNIRNLFAAVITAILAVTLFDAVFHISTMITPGVSNIYNSLGTQIAPNMVTAVIFDFRGYDTLGESIILLTAGLVVLLIIGKEKLGGKL
;
A
#
# COMPACT_ATOMS: atom_id res chain seq x y z
N MET A 1 1.53 6.44 -37.70
CA MET A 1 2.71 5.61 -37.36
C MET A 1 3.09 5.70 -35.87
N SER A 2 2.99 6.86 -35.23
CA SER A 2 3.31 7.06 -33.80
C SER A 2 2.44 6.26 -32.80
N ASN A 3 1.14 6.10 -33.07
CA ASN A 3 0.25 5.36 -32.16
C ASN A 3 0.57 3.86 -32.12
N ASN A 4 0.96 3.26 -33.26
CA ASN A 4 1.32 1.85 -33.31
C ASN A 4 2.64 1.59 -32.55
N ILE A 5 3.61 2.52 -32.66
CA ILE A 5 4.86 2.44 -31.89
C ILE A 5 4.56 2.55 -30.38
N ARG A 6 3.72 3.51 -29.96
CA ARG A 6 3.35 3.71 -28.55
C ARG A 6 2.61 2.50 -27.98
N ASN A 7 1.70 1.90 -28.75
CA ASN A 7 0.96 0.72 -28.33
C ASN A 7 1.87 -0.50 -28.20
N LEU A 8 2.86 -0.64 -29.09
CA LEU A 8 3.88 -1.69 -29.00
C LEU A 8 4.71 -1.53 -27.73
N PHE A 9 5.18 -0.31 -27.43
CA PHE A 9 5.92 -0.04 -26.19
C PHE A 9 5.08 -0.31 -24.94
N ALA A 10 3.82 0.12 -24.91
CA ALA A 10 2.91 -0.16 -23.80
C ALA A 10 2.72 -1.67 -23.61
N ALA A 11 2.49 -2.42 -24.69
CA ALA A 11 2.33 -3.87 -24.64
C ALA A 11 3.59 -4.57 -24.10
N VAL A 12 4.77 -4.14 -24.53
CA VAL A 12 6.05 -4.69 -24.05
C VAL A 12 6.24 -4.40 -22.55
N ILE A 13 5.97 -3.17 -22.09
CA ILE A 13 6.08 -2.81 -20.67
C ILE A 13 5.10 -3.62 -19.82
N THR A 14 3.85 -3.73 -20.27
CA THR A 14 2.84 -4.54 -19.58
C THR A 14 3.22 -6.01 -19.55
N ALA A 15 3.78 -6.56 -20.63
CA ALA A 15 4.24 -7.94 -20.68
C ALA A 15 5.40 -8.18 -19.71
N ILE A 16 6.38 -7.27 -19.64
CA ILE A 16 7.49 -7.35 -18.69
C ILE A 16 6.96 -7.31 -17.25
N LEU A 17 6.07 -6.36 -16.93
CA LEU A 17 5.46 -6.26 -15.60
C LEU A 17 4.65 -7.51 -15.23
N ALA A 18 3.93 -8.10 -16.19
CA ALA A 18 3.19 -9.33 -15.96
C ALA A 18 4.13 -10.50 -15.66
N VAL A 19 5.23 -10.64 -16.41
CA VAL A 19 6.22 -11.71 -16.19
C VAL A 19 6.93 -11.55 -14.85
N THR A 20 7.34 -10.34 -14.48
CA THR A 20 8.01 -10.10 -13.19
C THR A 20 7.06 -10.29 -12.01
N LEU A 21 5.79 -9.89 -12.15
CA LEU A 21 4.79 -10.11 -11.12
C LEU A 21 4.47 -11.60 -10.97
N PHE A 22 4.38 -12.33 -12.09
CA PHE A 22 4.19 -13.78 -12.07
C PHE A 22 5.37 -14.46 -11.36
N ASP A 23 6.60 -14.15 -11.75
CA ASP A 23 7.81 -14.69 -11.10
C ASP A 23 7.84 -14.42 -9.59
N ALA A 24 7.50 -13.18 -9.19
CA ALA A 24 7.41 -12.81 -7.78
C ALA A 24 6.41 -13.68 -7.02
N VAL A 25 5.24 -13.98 -7.60
CA VAL A 25 4.20 -14.83 -7.00
C VAL A 25 4.70 -16.26 -6.77
N PHE A 26 5.41 -16.86 -7.73
CA PHE A 26 5.94 -18.22 -7.57
C PHE A 26 7.05 -18.33 -6.52
N HIS A 27 7.82 -17.26 -6.33
CA HIS A 27 8.95 -17.25 -5.40
C HIS A 27 8.63 -16.65 -4.01
N ILE A 28 7.37 -16.32 -3.71
CA ILE A 28 6.94 -15.73 -2.41
C ILE A 28 7.48 -16.51 -1.22
N SER A 29 7.43 -17.85 -1.26
CA SER A 29 7.82 -18.71 -0.14
C SER A 29 9.29 -18.57 0.25
N THR A 30 10.16 -18.21 -0.69
CA THR A 30 11.60 -18.01 -0.44
C THR A 30 11.93 -16.64 0.16
N MET A 31 11.00 -15.68 0.07
CA MET A 31 11.18 -14.31 0.54
C MET A 31 10.65 -14.07 1.96
N ILE A 32 9.95 -15.04 2.55
CA ILE A 32 9.36 -14.92 3.87
C ILE A 32 10.35 -15.40 4.93
N THR A 33 10.69 -14.54 5.89
CA THR A 33 11.43 -14.94 7.08
C THR A 33 10.51 -15.76 8.01
N PRO A 34 10.77 -17.06 8.21
CA PRO A 34 9.91 -17.88 9.05
C PRO A 34 10.08 -17.52 10.53
N GLY A 35 9.05 -17.78 11.33
CA GLY A 35 9.09 -17.64 12.80
C GLY A 35 8.25 -16.49 13.37
N VAL A 36 8.12 -15.38 12.66
CA VAL A 36 7.31 -14.23 13.12
C VAL A 36 5.82 -14.60 13.26
N SER A 37 5.30 -15.43 12.35
CA SER A 37 3.92 -15.92 12.41
C SER A 37 3.62 -16.74 13.68
N ASN A 38 4.60 -17.50 14.18
CA ASN A 38 4.43 -18.29 15.41
C ASN A 38 4.32 -17.38 16.63
N ILE A 39 5.03 -16.26 16.64
CA ILE A 39 4.96 -15.26 17.71
C ILE A 39 3.58 -14.58 17.71
N TYR A 40 3.07 -14.21 16.53
CA TYR A 40 1.73 -13.61 16.42
C TYR A 40 0.62 -14.55 16.86
N ASN A 41 0.69 -15.83 16.47
CA ASN A 41 -0.33 -16.83 16.84
C ASN A 41 -0.27 -17.20 18.32
N SER A 42 0.92 -17.17 18.95
CA SER A 42 1.07 -17.52 20.36
C SER A 42 0.71 -16.36 21.30
N LEU A 43 1.11 -15.12 20.98
CA LEU A 43 0.91 -13.96 21.85
C LEU A 43 -0.33 -13.13 21.50
N GLY A 44 -0.74 -13.09 20.24
CA GLY A 44 -1.79 -12.17 19.75
C GLY A 44 -3.13 -12.35 20.46
N THR A 45 -3.61 -13.60 20.58
CA THR A 45 -4.89 -13.91 21.25
C THR A 45 -4.86 -13.74 22.76
N GLN A 46 -3.66 -13.67 23.38
CA GLN A 46 -3.50 -13.43 24.81
C GLN A 46 -3.61 -11.93 25.14
N ILE A 47 -3.23 -11.05 24.21
CA ILE A 47 -3.30 -9.59 24.38
C ILE A 47 -4.72 -9.10 24.07
N ALA A 48 -5.27 -9.50 22.93
CA ALA A 48 -6.60 -9.09 22.49
C ALA A 48 -7.36 -10.26 21.84
N PRO A 49 -8.70 -10.31 21.98
CA PRO A 49 -9.49 -11.40 21.43
C PRO A 49 -9.49 -11.44 19.90
N ASN A 50 -9.24 -10.31 19.22
CA ASN A 50 -9.16 -10.23 17.76
C ASN A 50 -7.69 -10.21 17.30
N MET A 51 -7.26 -11.32 16.68
CA MET A 51 -5.90 -11.50 16.17
C MET A 51 -5.51 -10.44 15.13
N VAL A 52 -6.42 -10.03 14.25
CA VAL A 52 -6.12 -9.03 13.21
C VAL A 52 -5.82 -7.68 13.86
N THR A 53 -6.65 -7.27 14.82
CA THR A 53 -6.48 -6.01 15.55
C THR A 53 -5.17 -6.01 16.33
N ALA A 54 -4.84 -7.11 17.01
CA ALA A 54 -3.56 -7.26 17.71
C ALA A 54 -2.36 -7.12 16.76
N VAL A 55 -2.42 -7.73 15.56
CA VAL A 55 -1.32 -7.65 14.60
C VAL A 55 -1.15 -6.24 14.05
N ILE A 56 -2.22 -5.58 13.60
CA ILE A 56 -2.12 -4.29 12.90
C ILE A 56 -1.90 -3.10 13.86
N PHE A 57 -2.37 -3.17 15.11
CA PHE A 57 -2.22 -2.08 16.08
C PHE A 57 -1.07 -2.30 17.06
N ASP A 58 -0.83 -3.53 17.54
CA ASP A 58 0.24 -3.79 18.51
C ASP A 58 1.55 -4.19 17.80
N PHE A 59 1.53 -5.26 16.99
CA PHE A 59 2.76 -5.77 16.37
C PHE A 59 3.24 -4.95 15.16
N ARG A 60 2.32 -4.35 14.40
CA ARG A 60 2.59 -3.58 13.18
C ARG A 60 1.97 -2.17 13.22
N GLY A 61 1.86 -1.60 14.41
CA GLY A 61 1.26 -0.28 14.64
C GLY A 61 1.89 0.88 13.86
N TYR A 62 3.18 0.77 13.50
CA TYR A 62 3.83 1.80 12.67
C TYR A 62 3.30 1.85 11.23
N ASP A 63 2.91 0.71 10.65
CA ASP A 63 2.37 0.62 9.29
C ASP A 63 1.00 1.31 9.24
N THR A 64 0.12 1.01 10.20
CA THR A 64 -1.21 1.63 10.33
C THR A 64 -1.17 3.10 10.74
N LEU A 65 -0.19 3.50 11.56
CA LEU A 65 0.07 4.92 11.86
C LEU A 65 0.49 5.66 10.58
N GLY A 66 1.35 5.06 9.76
CA GLY A 66 1.74 5.60 8.46
C GLY A 66 0.55 5.78 7.52
N GLU A 67 -0.29 4.75 7.37
CA GLU A 67 -1.54 4.82 6.59
C GLU A 67 -2.44 5.98 7.06
N SER A 68 -2.60 6.14 8.38
CA SER A 68 -3.40 7.21 8.96
C SER A 68 -2.84 8.60 8.65
N ILE A 69 -1.51 8.78 8.68
CA ILE A 69 -0.85 10.04 8.32
C ILE A 69 -1.06 10.35 6.82
N ILE A 70 -0.97 9.35 5.95
CA ILE A 70 -1.21 9.50 4.51
C ILE A 70 -2.65 9.98 4.28
N LEU A 71 -3.63 9.34 4.92
CA LEU A 71 -5.04 9.73 4.80
C LEU A 71 -5.30 11.15 5.33
N LEU A 72 -4.72 11.49 6.48
CA LEU A 72 -4.82 12.85 7.04
C LEU A 72 -4.25 13.88 6.07
N THR A 73 -3.05 13.61 5.53
CA THR A 73 -2.37 14.51 4.59
C THR A 73 -3.17 14.67 3.30
N ALA A 74 -3.69 13.57 2.74
CA ALA A 74 -4.55 13.62 1.56
C ALA A 74 -5.81 14.45 1.80
N GLY A 75 -6.47 14.26 2.96
CA GLY A 75 -7.63 15.06 3.37
C GLY A 75 -7.31 16.55 3.50
N LEU A 76 -6.19 16.89 4.13
CA LEU A 76 -5.72 18.28 4.25
C LEU A 76 -5.42 18.90 2.88
N VAL A 77 -4.76 18.18 1.98
CA VAL A 77 -4.46 18.66 0.62
C VAL A 77 -5.76 18.95 -0.15
N VAL A 78 -6.75 18.06 -0.08
CA VAL A 78 -8.06 18.28 -0.72
C VAL A 78 -8.76 19.51 -0.13
N LEU A 79 -8.75 19.67 1.19
CA LEU A 79 -9.32 20.85 1.86
C LEU A 79 -8.61 22.14 1.43
N LEU A 80 -7.29 22.14 1.29
CA LEU A 80 -6.51 23.30 0.83
C LEU A 80 -6.82 23.65 -0.63
N ILE A 81 -6.98 22.66 -1.51
CA ILE A 81 -7.31 22.89 -2.92
C ILE A 81 -8.72 23.50 -3.05
N ILE A 82 -9.73 22.91 -2.40
CA ILE A 82 -11.12 23.40 -2.45
C ILE A 82 -11.27 24.74 -1.71
N GLY A 83 -10.60 24.89 -0.57
CA GLY A 83 -10.62 26.11 0.23
C GLY A 83 -10.06 27.33 -0.51
N LYS A 84 -9.01 27.14 -1.31
CA LYS A 84 -8.44 28.20 -2.17
C LYS A 84 -9.43 28.74 -3.20
N GLU A 85 -10.30 27.89 -3.74
CA GLU A 85 -11.30 28.30 -4.74
C GLU A 85 -12.45 29.10 -4.11
N LYS A 86 -12.90 28.71 -2.91
CA LYS A 86 -14.02 29.37 -2.22
C LYS A 86 -13.66 30.68 -1.51
N LEU A 87 -12.40 30.89 -1.14
CA LEU A 87 -11.94 32.09 -0.41
C LEU A 87 -11.52 33.26 -1.33
N GLY A 88 -11.82 33.20 -2.63
CA GLY A 88 -11.71 34.37 -3.51
C GLY A 88 -10.29 34.71 -3.95
N GLY A 89 -9.60 33.75 -4.55
CA GLY A 89 -8.36 34.01 -5.29
C GLY A 89 -8.60 34.85 -6.55
N LYS A 90 -8.80 36.16 -6.38
CA LYS A 90 -8.30 37.16 -7.34
C LYS A 90 -6.82 37.37 -6.99
N LEU A 91 -5.96 36.63 -7.69
CA LEU A 91 -4.58 37.07 -7.97
C LEU A 91 -4.56 37.47 -9.44
#